data_AF-E1X610-F1
#
_entry.id   AF-E1X610-F1
#
_cell.length_a   1.000
_cell.length_b   1.000
_cell.length_c   1.000
_cell.angle_alpha   90.00
_cell.angle_beta   90.00
_cell.angle_gamma   90.00
#
_symmetry.space_group_name_H-M   'P 1'
#
loop_
_entity.id
_entity.type
_entity.pdbx_description
1 polymer ?
#
loop_
_entity_poly.entity_id
_entity_poly.type
_entity_poly.pdbx_seq_one_letter_code
_entity_poly.pdbx_strand_id
1 'polypeptide(L)'
;MKRSFLFIFSLLLLASCGSSDKEREVEERENTEIQRDYVVKDASSNYKPGWIEDPEIWARDKGKDTAKYRYFSFETEPKVSRRIACDIAKANVKADIGGEIATFIDKQLATSTEGNASVDENNPNIQPLRQYVESTLAQKVQALIHGAAIVKTYWEKRSYQVELGAKKDFNAFTCAVFVRMDSKKLADAVDQAANFVANQSGDEATKSNVKKALDNAAENFNKAKRGEI
;
A
#
# COMPACT_ATOMS: atom_id res chain seq x y z
N MET A 1 -49.33 -14.64 72.29
CA MET A 1 -48.90 -15.94 71.73
C MET A 1 -49.78 -16.26 70.51
N LYS A 2 -49.15 -16.81 69.47
CA LYS A 2 -49.74 -17.36 68.22
C LYS A 2 -50.15 -16.37 67.12
N ARG A 3 -49.23 -16.26 66.16
CA ARG A 3 -49.40 -15.84 64.77
C ARG A 3 -50.30 -16.83 64.03
N SER A 4 -51.17 -16.34 63.16
CA SER A 4 -51.61 -17.07 61.97
C SER A 4 -51.78 -16.10 60.80
N PHE A 5 -50.97 -16.34 59.79
CA PHE A 5 -51.01 -15.80 58.44
C PHE A 5 -52.17 -16.44 57.66
N LEU A 6 -52.80 -15.67 56.76
CA LEU A 6 -53.25 -16.01 55.40
C LEU A 6 -54.51 -15.21 55.06
N PHE A 7 -54.37 -14.17 54.23
CA PHE A 7 -55.40 -13.77 53.26
C PHE A 7 -54.84 -12.74 52.27
N ILE A 8 -55.33 -12.85 51.01
CA ILE A 8 -55.43 -11.82 49.96
C ILE A 8 -54.33 -11.78 48.87
N PHE A 9 -54.59 -12.62 47.86
CA PHE A 9 -54.70 -12.31 46.42
C PHE A 9 -54.59 -10.83 45.98
N SER A 10 -53.65 -10.49 45.09
CA SER A 10 -53.75 -9.44 44.04
C SER A 10 -52.50 -9.51 43.15
N LEU A 11 -52.62 -9.98 41.91
CA LEU A 11 -52.85 -9.20 40.68
C LEU A 11 -51.57 -8.54 40.10
N LEU A 12 -51.19 -9.05 38.92
CA LEU A 12 -50.57 -8.35 37.78
C LEU A 12 -49.37 -7.44 38.04
N LEU A 13 -48.17 -7.93 37.69
CA LEU A 13 -47.20 -7.12 36.95
C LEU A 13 -46.56 -7.99 35.85
N LEU A 14 -47.01 -7.74 34.62
CA LEU A 14 -46.29 -8.05 33.40
C LEU A 14 -44.96 -7.28 33.46
N ALA A 15 -43.90 -7.92 33.93
CA ALA A 15 -42.55 -7.43 33.74
C ALA A 15 -42.21 -7.60 32.26
N SER A 16 -42.47 -6.53 31.51
CA SER A 16 -41.87 -6.24 30.23
C SER A 16 -40.36 -6.51 30.31
N CYS A 17 -39.90 -7.61 29.71
CA CYS A 17 -38.50 -7.78 29.34
C CYS A 17 -38.18 -6.83 28.18
N GLY A 18 -38.16 -5.53 28.48
CA GLY A 18 -37.46 -4.55 27.65
C GLY A 18 -35.97 -4.74 27.90
N SER A 19 -35.35 -5.66 27.16
CA SER A 19 -33.89 -5.72 27.01
C SER A 19 -33.48 -4.45 26.28
N SER A 20 -33.27 -3.35 27.02
CA SER A 20 -32.54 -2.21 26.49
C SER A 20 -31.09 -2.64 26.39
N ASP A 21 -30.73 -3.29 25.29
CA ASP A 21 -29.36 -3.31 24.84
C ASP A 21 -28.93 -1.86 24.70
N LYS A 22 -28.18 -1.35 25.67
CA LYS A 22 -27.42 -0.12 25.48
C LYS A 22 -26.43 -0.44 24.37
N GLU A 23 -26.72 0.06 23.18
CA GLU A 23 -25.76 0.14 22.10
C GLU A 23 -24.48 0.74 22.69
N ARG A 24 -23.38 -0.01 22.59
CA ARG A 24 -22.08 0.42 23.09
C ARG A 24 -21.68 1.64 22.28
N GLU A 25 -21.74 2.84 22.86
CA GLU A 25 -21.23 4.05 22.21
C GLU A 25 -19.75 3.81 21.86
N VAL A 26 -19.49 3.81 20.55
CA VAL A 26 -18.15 3.69 19.99
C VAL A 26 -17.56 5.08 20.01
N GLU A 27 -16.87 5.41 21.10
CA GLU A 27 -16.09 6.64 21.16
C GLU A 27 -14.82 6.47 20.31
N GLU A 28 -14.64 7.37 19.34
CA GLU A 28 -13.36 7.51 18.66
C GLU A 28 -12.33 8.02 19.67
N ARG A 29 -11.35 7.17 19.97
CA ARG A 29 -10.24 7.51 20.87
C ARG A 29 -9.01 7.86 20.04
N GLU A 30 -8.35 8.92 20.45
CA GLU A 30 -7.10 9.37 19.84
C GLU A 30 -6.01 8.31 20.08
N ASN A 31 -5.40 7.81 19.00
CA ASN A 31 -4.30 6.83 19.05
C ASN A 31 -3.01 7.51 19.48
N THR A 32 -2.91 7.83 20.77
CA THR A 32 -1.78 8.57 21.35
C THR A 32 -0.48 7.76 21.41
N GLU A 33 -0.56 6.43 21.34
CA GLU A 33 0.60 5.53 21.33
C GLU A 33 0.35 4.30 20.44
N ILE A 34 0.58 4.43 19.12
CA ILE A 34 0.57 3.26 18.23
C ILE A 34 1.84 2.44 18.53
N GLN A 35 1.73 1.51 19.48
CA GLN A 35 2.79 0.57 19.81
C GLN A 35 2.83 -0.58 18.78
N ARG A 36 4.00 -1.17 18.60
CA ARG A 36 4.14 -2.35 17.73
C ARG A 36 3.50 -3.55 18.42
N ASP A 37 2.78 -4.37 17.66
CA ASP A 37 2.17 -5.62 18.13
C ASP A 37 3.16 -6.78 18.29
N TYR A 38 4.46 -6.49 18.20
CA TYR A 38 5.54 -7.46 18.31
C TYR A 38 6.79 -6.91 19.00
N VAL A 39 7.58 -7.83 19.55
CA VAL A 39 8.95 -7.61 20.00
C VAL A 39 9.94 -8.22 19.01
N VAL A 40 10.96 -7.47 18.60
CA VAL A 40 12.07 -8.01 17.79
C VAL A 40 12.94 -8.89 18.67
N LYS A 41 13.07 -10.17 18.30
CA LYS A 41 13.84 -11.18 19.03
C LYS A 41 15.21 -11.43 18.43
N ASP A 42 15.36 -11.22 17.13
CA ASP A 42 16.61 -11.41 16.39
C ASP A 42 16.56 -10.59 15.09
N ALA A 43 17.71 -10.19 14.56
CA ALA A 43 17.78 -9.42 13.32
C ALA A 43 19.16 -9.50 12.66
N SER A 44 19.21 -9.20 11.37
CA SER A 44 20.49 -9.06 10.64
C SER A 44 21.36 -7.87 11.09
N SER A 45 20.79 -6.94 11.87
CA SER A 45 21.46 -5.77 12.43
C SER A 45 20.71 -5.32 13.69
N ASN A 46 21.41 -4.70 14.64
CA ASN A 46 20.83 -4.18 15.87
C ASN A 46 19.93 -2.95 15.67
N TYR A 47 19.94 -2.37 14.47
CA TYR A 47 19.15 -1.20 14.11
C TYR A 47 18.30 -1.49 12.88
N LYS A 48 17.01 -1.13 12.95
CA LYS A 48 16.13 -1.12 11.78
C LYS A 48 16.65 -0.04 10.80
N PRO A 49 17.04 -0.41 9.57
CA PRO A 49 17.61 0.57 8.66
C PRO A 49 16.57 1.57 8.15
N GLY A 50 16.91 2.86 8.16
CA GLY A 50 16.02 3.92 7.68
C GLY A 50 15.64 3.82 6.20
N TRP A 51 16.42 3.11 5.37
CA TRP A 51 16.04 2.86 3.98
C TRP A 51 14.81 1.97 3.80
N ILE A 52 14.33 1.31 4.86
CA ILE A 52 13.06 0.58 4.84
C ILE A 52 11.87 1.54 4.88
N GLU A 53 12.04 2.70 5.52
CA GLU A 53 10.98 3.71 5.68
C GLU A 53 10.99 4.68 4.51
N ASP A 54 12.16 5.28 4.22
CA ASP A 54 12.34 6.13 3.05
C ASP A 54 13.69 5.83 2.37
N PRO A 55 13.70 5.03 1.29
CA PRO A 55 14.92 4.63 0.61
C PRO A 55 15.61 5.80 -0.11
N GLU A 56 14.88 6.82 -0.56
CA GLU A 56 15.42 7.96 -1.30
C GLU A 56 16.08 8.98 -0.36
N ILE A 57 15.38 9.37 0.72
CA ILE A 57 15.95 10.25 1.75
C ILE A 57 17.19 9.59 2.34
N TRP A 58 17.10 8.30 2.71
CA TRP A 58 18.24 7.58 3.24
C TRP A 58 19.42 7.52 2.25
N ALA A 59 19.14 7.31 0.96
CA ALA A 59 20.17 7.27 -0.07
C ALA A 59 20.89 8.61 -0.20
N ARG A 60 20.14 9.71 -0.26
CA ARG A 60 20.66 11.09 -0.29
C ARG A 60 21.54 11.38 0.92
N ASP A 61 21.05 11.10 2.12
CA ASP A 61 21.75 11.38 3.38
C ASP A 61 23.03 10.55 3.53
N LYS A 62 23.11 9.41 2.84
CA LYS A 62 24.30 8.54 2.82
C LYS A 62 25.17 8.73 1.57
N GLY A 63 24.99 9.83 0.84
CA GLY A 63 25.82 10.22 -0.30
C GLY A 63 25.75 9.22 -1.45
N LYS A 64 24.60 8.56 -1.65
CA LYS A 64 24.35 7.72 -2.82
C LYS A 64 24.02 8.61 -4.02
N ASP A 65 24.26 8.08 -5.22
CA ASP A 65 24.05 8.81 -6.47
C ASP A 65 22.56 8.79 -6.85
N THR A 66 21.81 9.73 -6.28
CA THR A 66 20.37 9.92 -6.51
C THR A 66 20.05 10.62 -7.84
N ALA A 67 21.07 11.11 -8.55
CA ALA A 67 20.91 11.61 -9.91
C ALA A 67 20.86 10.44 -10.89
N LYS A 68 21.81 9.51 -10.75
CA LYS A 68 21.91 8.33 -11.62
C LYS A 68 20.93 7.22 -11.26
N TYR A 69 20.64 7.04 -9.98
CA TYR A 69 19.80 5.96 -9.51
C TYR A 69 18.60 6.46 -8.73
N ARG A 70 17.49 5.75 -8.89
CA ARG A 70 16.33 5.79 -8.00
C ARG A 70 16.38 4.62 -7.05
N TYR A 71 15.93 4.83 -5.83
CA TYR A 71 16.01 3.88 -4.73
C TYR A 71 14.63 3.48 -4.24
N PHE A 72 14.48 2.18 -3.97
CA PHE A 72 13.22 1.58 -3.55
C PHE A 72 13.47 0.63 -2.40
N SER A 73 12.41 0.35 -1.64
CA SER A 73 12.42 -0.65 -0.59
C SER A 73 11.14 -1.44 -0.61
N PHE A 74 11.25 -2.73 -0.32
CA PHE A 74 10.09 -3.60 -0.12
C PHE A 74 10.32 -4.44 1.13
N GLU A 75 9.37 -4.45 2.05
CA GLU A 75 9.36 -5.29 3.25
C GLU A 75 8.22 -6.30 3.16
N THR A 76 8.50 -7.58 3.41
CA THR A 76 7.45 -8.61 3.43
C THR A 76 6.63 -8.56 4.69
N GLU A 77 5.35 -8.88 4.55
CA GLU A 77 4.53 -9.41 5.63
C GLU A 77 5.18 -10.62 6.34
N PRO A 78 4.82 -10.90 7.60
CA PRO A 78 5.41 -11.97 8.39
C PRO A 78 5.30 -13.35 7.73
N LYS A 79 6.43 -14.07 7.66
CA LYS A 79 6.54 -15.42 7.10
C LYS A 79 7.11 -16.41 8.10
N VAL A 80 6.84 -17.69 7.86
CA VAL A 80 7.24 -18.79 8.74
C VAL A 80 8.75 -19.03 8.80
N SER A 81 9.53 -18.56 7.82
CA SER A 81 10.98 -18.70 7.84
C SER A 81 11.69 -17.49 7.23
N ARG A 82 12.90 -17.22 7.72
CA ARG A 82 13.79 -16.18 7.19
C ARG A 82 14.04 -16.32 5.69
N ARG A 83 14.33 -17.55 5.24
CA ARG A 83 14.64 -17.80 3.82
C ARG A 83 13.44 -17.45 2.94
N ILE A 84 12.25 -17.93 3.31
CA ILE A 84 11.01 -17.65 2.57
C ILE A 84 10.73 -16.14 2.57
N ALA A 85 10.85 -15.46 3.71
CA ALA A 85 10.66 -14.01 3.79
C ALA A 85 11.59 -13.28 2.80
N CYS A 86 12.88 -13.59 2.79
CA CYS A 86 13.82 -12.91 1.91
C CYS A 86 13.67 -13.30 0.43
N ASP A 87 13.34 -14.55 0.13
CA ASP A 87 13.08 -14.98 -1.26
C ASP A 87 11.84 -14.25 -1.81
N ILE A 88 10.78 -14.11 -1.01
CA ILE A 88 9.59 -13.33 -1.38
C ILE A 88 9.94 -11.85 -1.54
N ALA A 89 10.70 -11.26 -0.63
CA ALA A 89 11.09 -9.85 -0.70
C ALA A 89 11.81 -9.54 -2.03
N LYS A 90 12.76 -10.41 -2.40
CA LYS A 90 13.53 -10.28 -3.64
C LYS A 90 12.68 -10.50 -4.89
N ALA A 91 11.70 -11.40 -4.83
CA ALA A 91 10.81 -11.69 -5.95
C ALA A 91 9.79 -10.55 -6.18
N ASN A 92 9.21 -10.03 -5.10
CA ASN A 92 8.08 -9.11 -5.18
C ASN A 92 8.46 -7.66 -5.34
N VAL A 93 9.71 -7.25 -5.07
CA VAL A 93 10.10 -5.84 -5.19
C VAL A 93 9.90 -5.26 -6.58
N LYS A 94 10.06 -6.07 -7.65
CA LYS A 94 9.75 -5.60 -9.01
C LYS A 94 8.24 -5.41 -9.22
N ALA A 95 7.43 -6.27 -8.62
CA ALA A 95 5.99 -6.16 -8.66
C ALA A 95 5.50 -4.91 -7.95
N ASP A 96 6.11 -4.59 -6.80
CA ASP A 96 5.86 -3.39 -6.03
C ASP A 96 6.19 -2.12 -6.83
N ILE A 97 7.40 -2.02 -7.39
CA ILE A 97 7.79 -0.90 -8.28
C ILE A 97 6.83 -0.76 -9.47
N GLY A 98 6.41 -1.88 -10.07
CA GLY A 98 5.46 -1.87 -11.18
C GLY A 98 4.07 -1.39 -10.77
N GLY A 99 3.64 -1.75 -9.56
CA GLY A 99 2.42 -1.24 -8.94
C GLY A 99 2.49 0.27 -8.70
N GLU A 100 3.60 0.78 -8.16
CA GLU A 100 3.79 2.22 -7.94
C GLU A 100 3.68 3.03 -9.24
N ILE A 101 4.31 2.56 -10.32
CA ILE A 101 4.23 3.21 -11.64
C ILE A 101 2.80 3.15 -12.17
N ALA A 102 2.12 1.99 -12.08
CA ALA A 102 0.76 1.85 -12.56
C ALA A 102 -0.21 2.77 -11.80
N THR A 103 -0.12 2.82 -10.46
CA THR A 103 -0.89 3.73 -9.61
C THR A 103 -0.58 5.19 -9.92
N PHE A 104 0.66 5.54 -10.23
CA PHE A 104 1.00 6.90 -10.62
C PHE A 104 0.34 7.29 -11.95
N ILE A 105 0.42 6.43 -12.97
CA ILE A 105 -0.22 6.65 -14.26
C ILE A 105 -1.74 6.77 -14.11
N ASP A 106 -2.35 5.91 -13.29
CA ASP A 106 -3.78 5.98 -12.96
C ASP A 106 -4.17 7.33 -12.34
N LYS A 107 -3.42 7.78 -11.34
CA LYS A 107 -3.63 9.10 -10.70
C LYS A 107 -3.45 10.26 -11.68
N GLN A 108 -2.46 10.18 -12.56
CA GLN A 108 -2.24 11.23 -13.56
C GLN A 108 -3.40 11.29 -14.57
N LEU A 109 -3.98 10.15 -14.93
CA LEU A 109 -5.20 10.11 -15.76
C LEU A 109 -6.41 10.66 -15.01
N ALA A 110 -6.63 10.24 -13.77
CA ALA A 110 -7.73 10.72 -12.94
C ALA A 110 -7.69 12.25 -12.76
N THR A 111 -6.53 12.80 -12.39
CA THR A 111 -6.34 14.25 -12.22
C THR A 111 -6.49 15.05 -13.51
N SER A 112 -6.05 14.51 -14.64
CA SER A 112 -6.30 15.13 -15.95
C SER A 112 -7.80 15.17 -16.31
N THR A 113 -8.57 14.22 -15.76
CA THR A 113 -10.02 14.12 -15.97
C THR A 113 -10.78 15.08 -15.05
N GLU A 114 -10.30 15.32 -13.84
CA GLU A 114 -10.92 16.25 -12.87
C GLU A 114 -10.67 17.74 -13.17
N GLY A 115 -9.71 18.08 -14.04
CA GLY A 115 -9.38 19.47 -14.41
C GLY A 115 -9.88 19.94 -15.79
N ASN A 116 -10.27 19.03 -16.67
CA ASN A 116 -10.83 19.37 -17.99
C ASN A 116 -11.74 18.23 -18.43
N ALA A 117 -13.01 18.53 -18.66
CA ALA A 117 -14.04 17.63 -19.18
C ALA A 117 -13.73 17.13 -20.62
N SER A 118 -12.65 16.38 -20.78
CA SER A 118 -12.19 15.83 -22.07
C SER A 118 -12.45 14.32 -22.18
N VAL A 119 -12.89 13.71 -21.08
CA VAL A 119 -13.14 12.27 -20.97
C VAL A 119 -14.49 12.09 -20.27
N ASP A 120 -15.53 11.88 -21.06
CA ASP A 120 -16.87 11.56 -20.56
C ASP A 120 -16.82 10.23 -19.78
N GLU A 121 -17.23 10.25 -18.51
CA GLU A 121 -17.24 9.08 -17.63
C GLU A 121 -18.23 7.99 -18.09
N ASN A 122 -19.24 8.39 -18.86
CA ASN A 122 -20.19 7.48 -19.52
C ASN A 122 -19.70 7.03 -20.90
N ASN A 123 -18.50 7.45 -21.33
CA ASN A 123 -17.94 7.01 -22.59
C ASN A 123 -17.56 5.52 -22.49
N PRO A 124 -18.20 4.64 -23.29
CA PRO A 124 -17.91 3.21 -23.26
C PRO A 124 -16.46 2.86 -23.62
N ASN A 125 -15.69 3.80 -24.19
CA ASN A 125 -14.27 3.62 -24.53
C ASN A 125 -13.32 3.84 -23.32
N ILE A 126 -13.81 4.39 -22.21
CA ILE A 126 -12.99 4.76 -21.03
C ILE A 126 -13.02 3.69 -19.95
N GLN A 127 -14.14 2.99 -19.79
CA GLN A 127 -14.26 1.85 -18.86
C GLN A 127 -13.22 0.74 -19.15
N PRO A 128 -13.00 0.31 -20.41
CA PRO A 128 -11.94 -0.66 -20.73
C PRO A 128 -10.53 -0.12 -20.45
N LEU A 129 -10.33 1.20 -20.52
CA LEU A 129 -9.04 1.84 -20.25
C LEU A 129 -8.74 1.82 -18.74
N ARG A 130 -9.70 2.22 -17.89
CA ARG A 130 -9.56 2.12 -16.42
C ARG A 130 -9.31 0.66 -16.01
N GLN A 131 -10.12 -0.27 -16.52
CA GLN A 131 -9.92 -1.69 -16.24
C GLN A 131 -8.55 -2.20 -16.68
N TYR A 132 -8.03 -1.72 -17.82
CA TYR A 132 -6.68 -2.07 -18.28
C TYR A 132 -5.59 -1.54 -17.35
N VAL A 133 -5.72 -0.29 -16.89
CA VAL A 133 -4.79 0.32 -15.92
C VAL A 133 -4.80 -0.46 -14.60
N GLU A 134 -5.98 -0.77 -14.08
CA GLU A 134 -6.17 -1.49 -12.81
C GLU A 134 -5.68 -2.95 -12.86
N SER A 135 -5.91 -3.66 -13.98
CA SER A 135 -5.69 -5.11 -14.04
C SER A 135 -4.40 -5.54 -14.75
N THR A 136 -3.94 -4.78 -15.74
CA THR A 136 -2.95 -5.26 -16.72
C THR A 136 -1.68 -4.40 -16.75
N LEU A 137 -1.79 -3.10 -16.47
CA LEU A 137 -0.65 -2.18 -16.59
C LEU A 137 0.51 -2.59 -15.67
N ALA A 138 0.24 -2.90 -14.40
CA ALA A 138 1.27 -3.31 -13.46
C ALA A 138 2.08 -4.52 -13.94
N GLN A 139 1.42 -5.52 -14.53
CA GLN A 139 2.09 -6.71 -15.09
C GLN A 139 2.98 -6.37 -16.28
N LYS A 140 2.50 -5.48 -17.17
CA LYS A 140 3.31 -5.02 -18.31
C LYS A 140 4.51 -4.20 -17.86
N VAL A 141 4.34 -3.35 -16.86
CA VAL A 141 5.43 -2.54 -16.28
C VAL A 141 6.46 -3.40 -15.57
N GLN A 142 6.05 -4.49 -14.90
CA GLN A 142 7.00 -5.44 -14.31
C GLN A 142 8.02 -5.99 -15.33
N ALA A 143 7.59 -6.22 -16.58
CA ALA A 143 8.49 -6.63 -17.65
C ALA A 143 9.48 -5.52 -18.08
N LEU A 144 9.11 -4.25 -17.88
CA LEU A 144 9.94 -3.07 -18.19
C LEU A 144 10.94 -2.71 -17.08
N ILE A 145 10.77 -3.24 -15.87
CA ILE A 145 11.66 -2.98 -14.71
C ILE A 145 12.95 -3.84 -14.82
N HIS A 146 13.56 -3.82 -16.00
CA HIS A 146 14.88 -4.41 -16.23
C HIS A 146 15.97 -3.48 -15.69
N GLY A 147 16.93 -4.04 -14.95
CA GLY A 147 18.03 -3.27 -14.35
C GLY A 147 17.76 -2.75 -12.94
N ALA A 148 16.62 -3.06 -12.33
CA ALA A 148 16.47 -2.99 -10.88
C ALA A 148 17.39 -4.02 -10.22
N ALA A 149 18.27 -3.55 -9.35
CA ALA A 149 19.30 -4.34 -8.69
C ALA A 149 19.15 -4.27 -7.17
N ILE A 150 19.11 -5.43 -6.54
CA ILE A 150 19.09 -5.56 -5.08
C ILE A 150 20.48 -5.23 -4.54
N VAL A 151 20.56 -4.19 -3.72
CA VAL A 151 21.82 -3.69 -3.15
C VAL A 151 22.10 -4.38 -1.82
N LYS A 152 21.07 -4.56 -0.99
CA LYS A 152 21.19 -5.20 0.34
C LYS A 152 19.83 -5.68 0.84
N THR A 153 19.88 -6.44 1.92
CA THR A 153 18.73 -7.09 2.56
C THR A 153 18.84 -6.93 4.07
N TYR A 154 17.71 -6.83 4.76
CA TYR A 154 17.60 -6.82 6.22
C TYR A 154 16.46 -7.73 6.65
N TRP A 155 16.65 -8.53 7.69
CA TRP A 155 15.59 -9.39 8.24
C TRP A 155 15.45 -9.21 9.74
N GLU A 156 14.23 -9.46 10.23
CA GLU A 156 13.89 -9.52 11.64
C GLU A 156 13.14 -10.82 11.95
N LYS A 157 13.40 -11.39 13.12
CA LYS A 157 12.54 -12.36 13.79
C LYS A 157 11.70 -11.59 14.81
N ARG A 158 10.38 -11.63 14.64
CA ARG A 158 9.41 -10.91 15.46
C ARG A 158 8.58 -11.89 16.26
N SER A 159 8.38 -11.59 17.53
CA SER A 159 7.44 -12.28 18.42
C SER A 159 6.21 -11.41 18.56
N TYR A 160 5.16 -11.77 17.85
CA TYR A 160 3.85 -11.14 17.94
C TYR A 160 3.15 -11.61 19.21
N GLN A 161 2.53 -10.68 19.94
CA GLN A 161 1.94 -10.96 21.24
C GLN A 161 0.55 -10.33 21.35
N VAL A 162 -0.44 -11.08 21.85
CA VAL A 162 -1.81 -10.59 22.06
C VAL A 162 -1.83 -9.41 23.02
N GLU A 163 -0.98 -9.43 24.04
CA GLU A 163 -0.82 -8.33 24.99
C GLU A 163 -0.35 -7.01 24.34
N LEU A 164 0.33 -7.09 23.20
CA LEU A 164 0.76 -5.94 22.40
C LEU A 164 -0.22 -5.59 21.27
N GLY A 165 -1.34 -6.32 21.17
CA GLY A 165 -2.39 -6.08 20.17
C GLY A 165 -2.38 -7.03 18.97
N ALA A 166 -1.52 -8.05 18.94
CA ALA A 166 -1.55 -9.05 17.87
C ALA A 166 -2.80 -9.93 17.95
N LYS A 167 -3.28 -10.45 16.82
CA LYS A 167 -4.44 -11.36 16.79
C LYS A 167 -4.25 -12.66 17.57
N LYS A 168 -2.99 -13.11 17.70
CA LYS A 168 -2.56 -14.30 18.44
C LYS A 168 -1.06 -14.22 18.70
N ASP A 169 -0.57 -15.05 19.62
CA ASP A 169 0.86 -15.18 19.85
C ASP A 169 1.50 -16.04 18.75
N PHE A 170 2.53 -15.53 18.09
CA PHE A 170 3.33 -16.30 17.15
C PHE A 170 4.69 -15.67 16.88
N ASN A 171 5.63 -16.50 16.41
CA ASN A 171 6.91 -16.03 15.90
C ASN A 171 6.91 -16.07 14.39
N ALA A 172 7.43 -15.02 13.76
CA ALA A 172 7.57 -14.94 12.32
C ALA A 172 8.80 -14.12 11.92
N PHE A 173 9.13 -14.19 10.63
CA PHE A 173 10.22 -13.44 10.03
C PHE A 173 9.68 -12.42 9.03
N THR A 174 10.22 -11.21 9.06
CA THR A 174 10.09 -10.27 7.94
C THR A 174 11.44 -10.06 7.29
N CYS A 175 11.42 -9.71 6.01
CA CYS A 175 12.62 -9.37 5.28
C CYS A 175 12.35 -8.19 4.36
N ALA A 176 13.25 -7.22 4.41
CA ALA A 176 13.24 -6.04 3.57
C ALA A 176 14.42 -6.06 2.60
N VAL A 177 14.21 -5.54 1.40
CA VAL A 177 15.24 -5.37 0.37
C VAL A 177 15.38 -3.90 0.01
N PHE A 178 16.63 -3.46 -0.17
CA PHE A 178 16.97 -2.14 -0.71
C PHE A 178 17.37 -2.32 -2.16
N VAL A 179 16.69 -1.61 -3.06
CA VAL A 179 16.84 -1.75 -4.50
C VAL A 179 17.24 -0.41 -5.09
N ARG A 180 18.09 -0.47 -6.12
CA ARG A 180 18.37 0.66 -6.99
C ARG A 180 17.94 0.35 -8.41
N MET A 181 17.48 1.37 -9.13
CA MET A 181 17.21 1.31 -10.56
C MET A 181 17.83 2.53 -11.23
N ASP A 182 18.39 2.36 -12.42
CA ASP A 182 18.91 3.49 -13.19
C ASP A 182 17.78 4.47 -13.52
N SER A 183 17.96 5.76 -13.22
CA SER A 183 16.92 6.78 -13.36
C SER A 183 16.43 6.91 -14.80
N LYS A 184 17.32 6.75 -15.79
CA LYS A 184 16.94 6.80 -17.21
C LYS A 184 16.10 5.59 -17.59
N LYS A 185 16.50 4.39 -17.15
CA LYS A 185 15.69 3.17 -17.39
C LYS A 185 14.32 3.23 -16.71
N LEU A 186 14.24 3.86 -15.55
CA LEU A 186 12.96 4.06 -14.87
C LEU A 186 12.07 5.02 -15.67
N ALA A 187 12.62 6.14 -16.15
CA ALA A 187 11.90 7.06 -17.02
C ALA A 187 11.40 6.35 -18.28
N ASP A 188 12.26 5.57 -18.95
CA ASP A 188 11.89 4.78 -20.13
C ASP A 188 10.75 3.78 -19.82
N ALA A 189 10.72 3.21 -18.61
CA ALA A 189 9.65 2.30 -18.18
C ALA A 189 8.32 3.04 -17.94
N VAL A 190 8.35 4.23 -17.35
CA VAL A 190 7.18 5.08 -17.14
C VAL A 190 6.61 5.56 -18.49
N ASP A 191 7.47 6.01 -19.41
CA ASP A 191 7.04 6.47 -20.73
C ASP A 191 6.43 5.32 -21.55
N GLN A 192 7.01 4.11 -21.47
CA GLN A 192 6.43 2.93 -22.10
C GLN A 192 5.10 2.53 -21.46
N ALA A 193 4.97 2.65 -20.13
CA ALA A 193 3.71 2.44 -19.42
C ALA A 193 2.62 3.41 -19.92
N ALA A 194 2.95 4.69 -20.03
CA ALA A 194 2.05 5.71 -20.56
C ALA A 194 1.62 5.41 -22.00
N ASN A 195 2.56 4.99 -22.84
CA ASN A 195 2.29 4.58 -24.22
C ASN A 195 1.41 3.33 -24.31
N PHE A 196 1.57 2.37 -23.40
CA PHE A 196 0.69 1.20 -23.34
C PHE A 196 -0.76 1.58 -23.04
N VAL A 197 -0.97 2.58 -22.18
CA VAL A 197 -2.33 3.07 -21.89
C VAL A 197 -2.88 3.84 -23.08
N ALA A 198 -2.11 4.76 -23.67
CA ALA A 198 -2.55 5.51 -24.85
C ALA A 198 -2.92 4.61 -26.05
N ASN A 199 -2.17 3.53 -26.27
CA ASN A 199 -2.42 2.61 -27.38
C ASN A 199 -3.55 1.61 -27.10
N GLN A 200 -4.05 1.53 -25.87
CA GLN A 200 -5.24 0.75 -25.53
C GLN A 200 -6.54 1.49 -25.92
N SER A 201 -6.48 2.80 -26.13
CA SER A 201 -7.62 3.61 -26.53
C SER A 201 -8.11 3.22 -27.94
N GLY A 202 -9.43 2.99 -28.07
CA GLY A 202 -10.04 2.47 -29.29
C GLY A 202 -10.18 3.47 -30.44
N ASP A 203 -10.03 4.78 -30.18
CA ASP A 203 -10.15 5.84 -31.17
C ASP A 203 -9.03 6.90 -31.02
N GLU A 204 -8.69 7.57 -32.14
CA GLU A 204 -7.57 8.52 -32.20
C GLU A 204 -7.79 9.77 -31.34
N ALA A 205 -9.04 10.17 -31.09
CA ALA A 205 -9.33 11.31 -30.23
C ALA A 205 -9.03 10.97 -28.76
N THR A 206 -9.50 9.82 -28.28
CA THR A 206 -9.21 9.30 -26.93
C THR A 206 -7.71 9.08 -26.74
N LYS A 207 -7.03 8.49 -27.72
CA LYS A 207 -5.58 8.29 -27.70
C LYS A 207 -4.80 9.61 -27.60
N SER A 208 -5.22 10.63 -28.35
CA SER A 208 -4.62 11.97 -28.27
C SER A 208 -4.81 12.61 -26.90
N ASN A 209 -6.01 12.48 -26.32
CA ASN A 209 -6.31 12.99 -24.98
C ASN A 209 -5.49 12.27 -23.90
N VAL A 210 -5.39 10.95 -23.97
CA VAL A 210 -4.56 10.16 -23.04
C VAL A 210 -3.08 10.53 -23.16
N LYS A 211 -2.57 10.72 -24.39
CA LYS A 211 -1.18 11.19 -24.59
C LYS A 211 -0.94 12.55 -23.97
N LYS A 212 -1.90 13.48 -24.09
CA LYS A 212 -1.80 14.80 -23.45
C LYS A 212 -1.86 14.71 -21.92
N ALA A 213 -2.75 13.88 -21.38
CA ALA A 213 -2.89 13.66 -19.95
C ALA A 213 -1.61 13.07 -19.33
N LEU A 214 -0.98 12.15 -20.05
CA LEU A 214 0.25 11.48 -19.65
C LEU A 214 1.52 12.17 -20.19
N ASP A 215 1.39 13.39 -20.71
CA ASP A 215 2.55 14.16 -21.13
C ASP A 215 3.46 14.40 -19.93
N ASN A 216 4.77 14.25 -20.12
CA ASN A 216 5.77 14.35 -19.06
C ASN A 216 5.56 13.40 -17.86
N ALA A 217 4.88 12.25 -18.05
CA ALA A 217 4.64 11.28 -16.97
C ALA A 217 5.93 10.85 -16.26
N ALA A 218 7.02 10.60 -16.99
CA ALA A 218 8.31 10.26 -16.37
C ALA A 218 8.89 11.41 -15.51
N GLU A 219 8.75 12.66 -15.94
CA GLU A 219 9.19 13.82 -15.16
C GLU A 219 8.34 13.99 -13.90
N ASN A 220 7.02 13.93 -14.05
CA ASN A 220 6.07 14.07 -12.95
C ASN A 220 6.22 12.92 -11.93
N PHE A 221 6.48 11.70 -12.38
CA PHE A 221 6.77 10.56 -11.51
C PHE A 221 8.01 10.86 -10.64
N ASN A 222 9.05 11.43 -11.24
CA ASN A 222 10.26 11.79 -10.53
C ASN A 222 10.03 12.89 -9.48
N LYS A 223 9.22 13.92 -9.82
CA LYS A 223 8.83 15.03 -8.93
C LYS A 223 7.94 14.57 -7.78
N ALA A 224 6.92 13.74 -8.05
CA ALA A 224 5.99 13.21 -7.02
C ALA A 224 6.75 12.51 -5.90
N LYS A 225 7.73 11.68 -6.25
CA LYS A 225 8.55 10.96 -5.27
C LYS A 225 9.51 11.86 -4.48
N ARG A 226 9.70 13.11 -4.90
CA ARG A 226 10.47 14.13 -4.15
C ARG A 226 9.58 15.06 -3.34
N GLY A 227 8.25 14.92 -3.43
CA GLY A 227 7.28 15.84 -2.83
C GLY A 227 7.25 17.20 -3.51
N GLU A 228 7.58 17.26 -4.81
CA GLU A 228 7.64 18.50 -5.59
C GLU A 228 6.34 18.81 -6.37
N ILE A 229 5.32 17.94 -6.26
CA ILE A 229 3.96 18.12 -6.81
C ILE A 229 2.90 17.60 -5.84
#